data_AF-A0A965AP84-F1
#
_entry.id   AF-A0A965AP84-F1
#
_cell.length_a   1.000
_cell.length_b   1.000
_cell.length_c   1.000
_cell.angle_alpha   90.00
_cell.angle_beta   90.00
_cell.angle_gamma   90.00
#
_symmetry.space_group_name_H-M   'P 1'
#
loop_
_entity.id
_entity.type
_entity.pdbx_description
1 polymer ?
#
loop_
_entity_poly.entity_id
_entity_poly.type
_entity_poly.pdbx_seq_one_letter_code
_entity_poly.pdbx_strand_id
1 'polypeptide(L)'
;QNVAGDGWVLVGDAFGFLDPLYSSGILLALKSGELAGDAVVAALHAGDPSAARLGAWQDEYVRGMDRMRRLVCEFYDGFNFGKFVKRFPHLRGHVTDLLIGDLFNDRIDEIIEPLEQLRAEEAASVS
;
A
#
# COMPACT_ATOMS: atom_id res chain seq x y z
N GLN A 1 -3.79 14.19 -3.07
CA GLN A 1 -4.22 14.08 -4.48
C GLN A 1 -5.49 13.25 -4.52
N ASN A 2 -6.39 13.52 -5.46
CA ASN A 2 -7.58 12.69 -5.68
C ASN A 2 -7.35 11.78 -6.88
N VAL A 3 -7.84 10.55 -6.82
CA VAL A 3 -7.77 9.56 -7.92
C VAL A 3 -8.74 9.88 -9.06
N ALA A 4 -9.71 10.77 -8.84
CA ALA A 4 -10.77 11.07 -9.80
C ALA A 4 -11.23 12.52 -9.72
N GLY A 5 -11.89 12.96 -10.80
CA GLY A 5 -12.70 14.18 -10.89
C GLY A 5 -13.91 13.91 -11.78
N ASP A 6 -14.75 14.92 -12.02
CA ASP A 6 -15.94 14.74 -12.84
C ASP A 6 -15.55 14.29 -14.26
N GLY A 7 -15.97 13.09 -14.63
CA GLY A 7 -15.70 12.47 -15.93
C GLY A 7 -14.29 11.90 -16.13
N TRP A 8 -13.42 11.82 -15.11
CA TRP A 8 -12.07 11.24 -15.26
C TRP A 8 -11.57 10.47 -14.03
N VAL A 9 -10.65 9.51 -14.28
CA VAL A 9 -9.92 8.74 -13.26
C VAL A 9 -8.43 8.65 -13.63
N LEU A 10 -7.55 8.60 -12.62
CA LEU A 10 -6.11 8.33 -12.75
C LEU A 10 -5.81 6.92 -12.25
N VAL A 11 -4.92 6.20 -12.94
CA VAL A 11 -4.49 4.84 -12.55
C VAL A 11 -2.98 4.70 -12.70
N GLY A 12 -2.38 3.77 -11.96
CA GLY A 12 -0.95 3.53 -11.91
C GLY A 12 -0.14 4.79 -11.62
N ASP A 13 0.98 4.95 -12.32
CA ASP A 13 1.93 6.06 -12.15
C ASP A 13 1.29 7.45 -12.38
N ALA A 14 0.16 7.53 -13.09
CA ALA A 14 -0.55 8.79 -13.28
C ALA A 14 -1.16 9.33 -11.98
N PHE A 15 -1.46 8.45 -11.01
CA PHE A 15 -1.91 8.84 -9.68
C PHE A 15 -0.74 9.00 -8.70
N GLY A 16 0.17 8.04 -8.66
CA GLY A 16 1.30 8.04 -7.73
C GLY A 16 2.38 7.04 -8.09
N PHE A 17 3.63 7.37 -7.77
CA PHE A 17 4.82 6.58 -8.05
C PHE A 17 5.57 6.29 -6.74
N LEU A 18 6.06 5.06 -6.59
CA LEU A 18 6.93 4.62 -5.50
C LEU A 18 8.27 4.15 -6.07
N ASP A 19 9.33 4.23 -5.26
CA ASP A 19 10.63 3.70 -5.65
C ASP A 19 10.54 2.20 -6.03
N PRO A 20 11.12 1.77 -7.16
CA PRO A 20 10.97 0.42 -7.69
C PRO A 20 11.74 -0.66 -6.91
N LEU A 21 12.29 -0.37 -5.73
CA LEU A 21 13.01 -1.30 -4.85
C LEU A 21 12.37 -2.69 -4.73
N TYR A 22 11.04 -2.76 -4.60
CA TYR A 22 10.29 -4.01 -4.45
C TYR A 22 9.52 -4.43 -5.72
N SER A 23 9.81 -3.83 -6.87
CA SER A 23 9.15 -4.14 -8.16
C SER A 23 7.62 -4.07 -8.13
N SER A 24 7.05 -3.20 -7.28
CA SER A 24 5.60 -3.12 -7.01
C SER A 24 4.82 -2.29 -8.03
N GLY A 25 5.48 -1.58 -8.96
CA GLY A 25 4.82 -0.68 -9.90
C GLY A 25 3.76 -1.35 -10.78
N ILE A 26 4.07 -2.51 -11.37
CA ILE A 26 3.10 -3.24 -12.22
C ILE A 26 1.91 -3.74 -11.39
N LEU A 27 2.16 -4.24 -10.18
CA LEU A 27 1.11 -4.67 -9.26
C LEU A 27 0.15 -3.51 -8.95
N LEU A 28 0.69 -2.34 -8.58
CA LEU A 28 -0.10 -1.16 -8.24
C LEU A 28 -0.86 -0.62 -9.47
N ALA A 29 -0.25 -0.64 -10.65
CA ALA A 29 -0.89 -0.25 -11.90
C ALA A 29 -2.07 -1.17 -12.25
N LEU A 30 -1.89 -2.49 -12.14
CA LEU A 30 -2.95 -3.46 -12.40
C LEU A 30 -4.08 -3.36 -11.38
N LYS A 31 -3.74 -3.21 -10.08
CA LYS A 31 -4.75 -3.12 -9.02
C LYS A 31 -5.57 -1.83 -9.10
N SER A 32 -4.94 -0.69 -9.37
CA SER A 32 -5.69 0.56 -9.62
C SER A 32 -6.55 0.46 -10.88
N GLY A 33 -6.08 -0.20 -11.94
CA GLY A 33 -6.86 -0.45 -13.15
C GLY A 33 -8.11 -1.31 -12.91
N GLU A 34 -7.98 -2.39 -12.13
CA GLU A 34 -9.10 -3.23 -11.71
C GLU A 34 -10.14 -2.42 -10.95
N LEU A 35 -9.72 -1.76 -9.86
CA LEU A 35 -10.61 -1.00 -8.99
C LEU A 35 -11.30 0.19 -9.71
N ALA A 36 -10.55 0.92 -10.53
CA ALA A 36 -11.09 2.02 -11.32
C ALA A 36 -12.07 1.50 -12.39
N GLY A 37 -11.82 0.34 -12.97
CA GLY A 37 -12.73 -0.32 -13.93
C GLY A 37 -14.10 -0.59 -13.30
N ASP A 38 -14.11 -1.19 -12.11
CA ASP A 38 -15.36 -1.46 -11.36
C ASP A 38 -16.11 -0.16 -11.05
N ALA A 39 -15.41 0.88 -10.61
CA ALA A 39 -16.00 2.19 -10.31
C ALA A 39 -16.58 2.87 -11.57
N VAL A 40 -15.89 2.80 -12.70
CA VAL A 40 -16.36 3.34 -13.98
C VAL A 40 -17.62 2.59 -14.45
N VAL A 41 -17.64 1.27 -14.39
CA VAL A 41 -18.82 0.47 -14.75
C VAL A 41 -20.02 0.84 -13.88
N ALA A 42 -19.83 0.96 -12.56
CA ALA A 42 -20.89 1.36 -11.64
C ALA A 42 -21.39 2.79 -11.88
N ALA A 43 -20.49 3.72 -12.24
CA ALA A 43 -20.83 5.10 -12.56
C ALA A 43 -21.64 5.23 -13.84
N LEU A 44 -21.22 4.55 -14.90
CA LEU A 44 -21.92 4.56 -16.19
C LEU A 44 -23.31 3.93 -16.10
N HIS A 45 -23.46 2.81 -15.38
CA HIS A 45 -24.78 2.20 -15.17
C HIS A 45 -25.75 3.10 -14.41
N ALA A 46 -25.25 3.93 -13.48
CA ALA A 46 -26.08 4.86 -12.74
C ALA A 46 -26.28 6.22 -13.43
N GLY A 47 -25.60 6.47 -14.56
CA GLY A 47 -25.61 7.78 -15.23
C GLY A 47 -24.97 8.89 -14.40
N ASP A 48 -24.04 8.55 -13.51
CA ASP A 48 -23.44 9.47 -12.53
C ASP A 48 -21.91 9.38 -12.59
N PRO A 49 -21.26 10.01 -13.58
CA PRO A 49 -19.79 10.05 -13.69
C PRO A 49 -19.17 11.15 -12.81
N SER A 50 -19.72 11.38 -11.62
CA SER A 50 -19.17 12.34 -10.66
C SER A 50 -17.86 11.85 -10.06
N ALA A 51 -17.02 12.80 -9.63
CA ALA A 51 -15.77 12.52 -8.93
C ALA A 51 -15.94 11.57 -7.74
N ALA A 52 -17.03 11.70 -6.99
CA ALA A 52 -17.31 10.90 -5.81
C ALA A 52 -17.51 9.42 -6.17
N ARG A 53 -18.28 9.13 -7.22
CA ARG A 53 -18.55 7.74 -7.64
C ARG A 53 -17.36 7.13 -8.37
N LEU A 54 -16.71 7.91 -9.24
CA LEU A 54 -15.51 7.50 -9.96
C LEU A 54 -14.31 7.29 -9.02
N GLY A 55 -14.26 7.99 -7.88
CA GLY A 55 -13.19 7.91 -6.89
C GLY A 55 -13.47 7.00 -5.70
N ALA A 56 -14.58 6.25 -5.70
CA ALA A 56 -15.00 5.41 -4.56
C ALA A 56 -13.96 4.33 -4.17
N TRP A 57 -13.03 4.02 -5.07
CA TRP A 57 -11.96 3.06 -4.87
C TRP A 57 -10.69 3.63 -4.21
N GLN A 58 -10.61 4.95 -4.04
CA GLN A 58 -9.40 5.63 -3.58
C GLN A 58 -8.88 5.08 -2.25
N ASP A 59 -9.76 4.95 -1.26
CA ASP A 59 -9.33 4.63 0.10
C ASP A 59 -8.73 3.23 0.19
N GLU A 60 -9.29 2.26 -0.54
CA GLU A 60 -8.73 0.91 -0.63
C GLU A 60 -7.35 0.93 -1.30
N TYR A 61 -7.24 1.61 -2.43
CA TYR A 61 -5.98 1.68 -3.17
C TYR A 61 -4.88 2.37 -2.37
N VAL A 62 -5.19 3.52 -1.76
CA VAL A 62 -4.24 4.31 -0.97
C VAL A 62 -3.75 3.53 0.24
N ARG A 63 -4.60 2.76 0.93
CA ARG A 63 -4.16 1.88 2.03
C ARG A 63 -3.11 0.87 1.57
N GLY A 64 -3.35 0.17 0.46
CA GLY A 64 -2.37 -0.79 -0.09
C GLY A 64 -1.07 -0.12 -0.54
N MET A 65 -1.18 1.05 -1.19
CA MET A 65 -0.02 1.84 -1.60
C MET A 65 0.80 2.33 -0.40
N ASP A 66 0.17 2.76 0.69
CA ASP A 66 0.86 3.21 1.90
C ASP A 66 1.59 2.09 2.62
N ARG A 67 1.06 0.85 2.60
CA ARG A 67 1.76 -0.34 3.10
C ARG A 67 3.08 -0.56 2.35
N MET A 68 3.07 -0.46 1.02
CA MET A 68 4.29 -0.53 0.19
C MET A 68 5.24 0.65 0.44
N ARG A 69 4.70 1.87 0.53
CA ARG A 69 5.51 3.07 0.81
C ARG A 69 6.23 2.94 2.15
N ARG A 70 5.56 2.43 3.19
CA ARG A 70 6.19 2.19 4.51
C ARG A 70 7.35 1.22 4.38
N LEU A 71 7.18 0.12 3.66
CA LEU A 71 8.26 -0.85 3.41
C LEU A 71 9.49 -0.19 2.77
N VAL A 72 9.28 0.65 1.74
CA VAL A 72 10.36 1.42 1.10
C VAL A 72 11.05 2.35 2.11
N CYS A 73 10.29 3.09 2.93
CA CYS A 73 10.86 3.95 3.98
C CYS A 73 11.69 3.15 4.99
N GLU A 74 11.17 2.03 5.49
CA GLU A 74 11.87 1.18 6.46
C GLU A 74 13.19 0.64 5.92
N PHE A 75 13.23 0.28 4.63
CA PHE A 75 14.49 -0.11 3.99
C PHE A 75 15.54 1.00 4.02
N TYR A 76 15.17 2.23 3.66
CA TYR A 76 16.08 3.38 3.69
C TYR A 76 16.49 3.80 5.11
N ASP A 77 15.62 3.58 6.09
CA ASP A 77 15.91 3.79 7.51
C ASP A 77 16.84 2.71 8.10
N GLY A 78 17.25 1.71 7.29
CA GLY A 78 18.20 0.66 7.69
C GLY A 78 17.56 -0.51 8.43
N PHE A 79 16.24 -0.66 8.34
CA PHE A 79 15.50 -1.72 9.03
C PHE A 79 15.95 -3.12 8.61
N ASN A 80 16.06 -4.02 9.59
CA ASN A 80 16.49 -5.40 9.36
C ASN A 80 15.33 -6.39 9.54
N PHE A 81 14.71 -6.80 8.44
CA PHE A 81 13.63 -7.80 8.44
C PHE A 81 14.04 -9.13 9.08
N GLY A 82 15.32 -9.51 8.99
CA GLY A 82 15.84 -10.71 9.64
C GLY A 82 15.80 -10.61 11.16
N LYS A 83 16.17 -9.46 11.73
CA LYS A 83 16.04 -9.20 13.19
C LYS A 83 14.57 -9.15 13.59
N PHE A 84 13.73 -8.49 12.80
CA PHE A 84 12.29 -8.42 13.05
C PHE A 84 11.64 -9.80 13.11
N VAL A 85 11.87 -10.65 12.11
CA VAL A 85 11.33 -12.01 12.07
C VAL A 85 11.90 -12.89 13.19
N LYS A 86 13.15 -12.67 13.62
CA LYS A 86 13.72 -13.36 14.80
C LYS A 86 13.03 -12.94 16.09
N ARG A 87 12.68 -11.65 16.23
CA ARG A 87 12.02 -11.10 17.43
C ARG A 87 10.53 -11.44 17.46
N PHE A 88 9.85 -11.37 16.32
CA PHE A 88 8.42 -11.60 16.14
C PHE A 88 8.17 -12.73 15.13
N PRO A 89 8.49 -14.00 15.47
CA PRO A 89 8.41 -15.11 14.51
C PRO A 89 7.00 -15.39 14.00
N HIS A 90 5.97 -15.06 14.79
CA HIS A 90 4.57 -15.18 14.40
C HIS A 90 4.17 -14.21 13.27
N LEU A 91 4.94 -13.14 13.03
CA LEU A 91 4.69 -12.16 11.97
C LEU A 91 5.45 -12.46 10.67
N ARG A 92 6.17 -13.58 10.60
CA ARG A 92 6.91 -13.97 9.38
C ARG A 92 6.00 -14.05 8.15
N GLY A 93 4.76 -14.52 8.32
CA GLY A 93 3.76 -14.57 7.25
C GLY A 93 3.50 -13.17 6.69
N HIS A 94 3.16 -12.22 7.55
CA HIS A 94 2.90 -10.83 7.17
C HIS A 94 4.07 -10.15 6.44
N VAL A 95 5.31 -10.39 6.89
CA VAL A 95 6.50 -9.88 6.19
C VAL A 95 6.63 -10.51 4.80
N THR A 96 6.31 -11.80 4.67
CA THR A 96 6.33 -12.49 3.38
C THR A 96 5.27 -11.92 2.45
N ASP A 97 4.03 -11.80 2.92
CA ASP A 97 2.89 -11.25 2.19
C ASP A 97 3.20 -9.84 1.67
N LEU A 98 3.79 -8.99 2.53
CA LEU A 98 4.23 -7.65 2.17
C LEU A 98 5.30 -7.65 1.06
N LEU A 99 6.29 -8.54 1.15
CA LEU A 99 7.39 -8.65 0.18
C LEU A 99 6.97 -9.22 -1.18
N ILE A 100 5.96 -10.09 -1.21
CA ILE A 100 5.41 -10.65 -2.45
C ILE A 100 4.31 -9.76 -3.07
N GLY A 101 3.95 -8.67 -2.39
CA GLY A 101 2.96 -7.71 -2.88
C GLY A 101 1.50 -8.10 -2.61
N ASP A 102 1.23 -8.96 -1.63
CA ASP A 102 -0.13 -9.18 -1.13
C ASP A 102 -0.55 -8.02 -0.21
N LEU A 103 -0.69 -6.81 -0.76
CA LEU A 103 -0.82 -5.56 0.00
C LEU A 103 -2.26 -5.22 0.41
N PHE A 104 -3.25 -5.87 -0.20
CA PHE A 104 -4.67 -5.49 -0.11
C PHE A 104 -5.42 -6.39 0.88
N ASN A 105 -4.76 -6.71 2.00
CA ASN A 105 -5.35 -7.42 3.14
C ASN A 105 -4.99 -6.70 4.45
N ASP A 106 -5.91 -6.70 5.42
CA ASP A 106 -5.74 -5.94 6.66
C ASP A 106 -4.83 -6.61 7.69
N ARG A 107 -4.52 -7.90 7.50
CA ARG A 107 -3.63 -8.64 8.39
C ARG A 107 -2.22 -8.05 8.40
N ILE A 108 -1.78 -7.45 7.30
CA ILE A 108 -0.47 -6.79 7.22
C ILE A 108 -0.33 -5.67 8.26
N ASP A 109 -1.43 -5.01 8.65
CA ASP A 109 -1.36 -3.90 9.59
C ASP A 109 -0.92 -4.35 11.00
N GLU A 110 -1.00 -5.65 11.30
CA GLU A 110 -0.48 -6.24 12.54
C GLU A 110 1.04 -6.08 12.70
N ILE A 111 1.80 -5.79 11.63
CA ILE A 111 3.24 -5.54 11.74
C ILE A 111 3.57 -4.12 12.22
N ILE A 112 2.60 -3.20 12.26
CA ILE A 112 2.86 -1.77 12.45
C ILE A 112 3.45 -1.50 13.84
N GLU A 113 2.74 -1.87 14.89
CA GLU A 113 3.14 -1.66 16.29
C GLU A 113 4.43 -2.44 16.63
N PRO A 114 4.58 -3.74 16.28
CA PRO A 114 5.83 -4.48 16.49
C PRO A 114 7.04 -3.84 15.80
N LEU A 115 6.84 -3.24 14.63
CA LEU A 115 7.91 -2.56 13.90
C LEU A 115 8.34 -1.29 14.62
N GLU A 116 7.38 -0.49 15.11
CA GLU A 116 7.67 0.71 15.91
C GLU A 116 8.36 0.38 17.22
N GLN A 117 7.93 -0.71 17.88
CA GLN A 117 8.60 -1.23 19.07
C GLN A 117 10.06 -1.56 18.78
N LEU A 118 10.35 -2.31 17.72
CA LEU A 118 11.73 -2.67 17.39
C LEU A 118 12.59 -1.44 17.07
N ARG A 119 12.03 -0.45 16.37
CA ARG A 119 12.72 0.83 16.09
C ARG A 119 13.06 1.58 17.37
N ALA A 120 12.13 1.64 18.32
CA ALA A 120 12.35 2.31 19.61
C ALA A 120 13.45 1.60 20.43
N GLU A 121 13.46 0.26 20.44
CA GLU A 121 14.50 -0.54 21.07
C GLU A 121 15.88 -0.31 20.43
N GLU A 122 15.96 -0.26 19.10
CA GLU A 122 17.21 0.00 18.38
C GLU A 122 17.73 1.42 18.63
N ALA A 123 16.86 2.44 18.61
CA ALA A 123 17.24 3.81 18.92
C ALA A 123 17.78 3.97 20.36
N ALA A 124 17.18 3.29 21.33
CA ALA A 124 17.64 3.30 22.72
C ALA A 124 18.98 2.60 22.93
N SER A 125 19.35 1.64 22.06
CA SER A 125 20.62 0.91 22.15
C SER A 125 21.84 1.64 21.56
N VAL A 126 21.60 2.72 20.80
CA VAL A 126 22.63 3.55 20.15
C VAL A 126 22.91 4.84 20.96
N SER A 127 22.07 5.14 21.97
CA SER A 127 22.27 6.22 22.95
C SER A 127 23.07 5.78 24.16
#